data_AF-A0A1D6M2Z4-F1
#
_entry.id   AF-A0A1D6M2Z4-F1
#
_cell.length_a   1.000
_cell.length_b   1.000
_cell.length_c   1.000
_cell.angle_alpha   90.00
_cell.angle_beta   90.00
_cell.angle_gamma   90.00
#
_symmetry.space_group_name_H-M   'P 1'
#
loop_
_entity.id
_entity.type
_entity.pdbx_description
1 polymer ?
#
loop_
_entity_poly.entity_id
_entity_poly.type
_entity_poly.pdbx_seq_one_letter_code
_entity_poly.pdbx_strand_id
1 'polypeptide(L)'
;MCIWKSRRSKEVLDFVWDLDSDLPFPSPLIQYVSEAIQPLSFGNSRYARLFRVVHAPVFLQSFASDRSHMKDPEGNWIQLPPKYEPIVAEDGTTNNLNEYIMMSVGDVADRERMANDVYCNKHGVVLNETIFPEFFAQLPAPHT
;
A
#
# COMPACT_ATOMS: atom_id res chain seq x y z
N MET A 1 -4.63 -3.70 1.13
CA MET A 1 -4.23 -4.68 0.10
C MET A 1 -2.73 -4.93 0.06
N CYS A 2 -2.31 -6.15 -0.25
CA CYS A 2 -0.92 -6.52 -0.61
C CYS A 2 -0.85 -6.92 -2.08
N ILE A 3 0.29 -6.70 -2.72
CA ILE A 3 0.50 -7.05 -4.12
C ILE A 3 1.68 -8.00 -4.24
N TRP A 4 1.49 -9.10 -4.97
CA TRP A 4 2.56 -10.05 -5.24
C TRP A 4 2.63 -10.39 -6.72
N LYS A 5 3.87 -10.52 -7.19
CA LYS A 5 4.22 -10.80 -8.57
C LYS A 5 4.46 -12.29 -8.75
N SER A 6 3.53 -12.98 -9.41
CA SER A 6 3.68 -14.40 -9.74
C SER A 6 4.63 -14.61 -10.90
N ARG A 7 5.48 -15.63 -10.78
CA ARG A 7 6.44 -16.05 -11.82
C ARG A 7 6.30 -17.53 -12.22
N ARG A 8 5.17 -18.16 -11.89
CA ARG A 8 4.98 -19.60 -12.11
C ARG A 8 4.61 -19.95 -13.57
N SER A 9 4.26 -18.96 -14.39
CA SER A 9 3.95 -19.11 -15.81
C SER A 9 4.89 -18.28 -16.68
N LYS A 10 4.92 -18.54 -17.99
CA LYS A 10 5.59 -17.68 -18.99
C LYS A 10 5.04 -16.25 -19.03
N GLU A 11 3.93 -16.01 -18.35
CA GLU A 11 3.28 -14.72 -18.18
C GLU A 11 3.53 -14.20 -16.76
N VAL A 12 3.95 -12.95 -16.67
CA VAL A 12 4.09 -12.24 -15.39
C VAL A 12 2.71 -11.71 -15.01
N LEU A 13 2.10 -12.29 -13.98
CA LEU A 13 0.82 -11.84 -13.45
C LEU A 13 1.00 -11.27 -12.05
N ASP A 14 0.50 -10.06 -11.85
CA ASP A 14 0.45 -9.42 -10.55
C ASP A 14 -0.92 -9.69 -9.92
N PHE A 15 -0.92 -10.00 -8.62
CA PHE A 15 -2.10 -10.37 -7.85
C PHE A 15 -2.27 -9.44 -6.65
N VAL A 16 -3.51 -9.25 -6.23
CA VAL A 16 -3.92 -8.40 -5.11
C VAL A 16 -4.57 -9.26 -4.03
N TRP A 17 -4.08 -9.12 -2.81
CA TRP A 17 -4.68 -9.67 -1.60
C TRP A 17 -5.36 -8.53 -0.86
N ASP A 18 -6.67 -8.49 -0.92
CA ASP A 18 -7.47 -7.54 -0.16
C ASP A 18 -8.53 -8.31 0.62
N LEU A 19 -8.48 -8.24 1.94
CA LEU A 19 -9.33 -9.05 2.82
C LEU A 19 -10.78 -8.54 2.86
N ASP A 20 -10.99 -7.28 2.47
CA ASP A 20 -12.28 -6.60 2.51
C ASP A 20 -12.94 -6.49 1.13
N SER A 21 -12.38 -7.13 0.10
CA SER A 21 -12.93 -7.11 -1.27
C SER A 21 -13.85 -8.29 -1.54
N ASP A 22 -14.93 -8.06 -2.28
CA ASP A 22 -15.81 -9.10 -2.81
C ASP A 22 -15.25 -9.79 -4.08
N LEU A 23 -14.13 -9.29 -4.61
CA LEU A 23 -13.44 -9.90 -5.74
C LEU A 23 -12.71 -11.20 -5.33
N PRO A 24 -12.24 -12.04 -6.28
CA PRO A 24 -11.50 -13.25 -5.94
C PRO A 24 -10.31 -13.00 -4.99
N PHE A 25 -9.98 -13.98 -4.15
CA PHE A 25 -8.86 -13.86 -3.21
C PHE A 25 -7.79 -14.93 -3.50
N PRO A 26 -6.64 -14.57 -4.11
CA PRO A 26 -6.28 -13.24 -4.61
C PRO A 26 -6.94 -12.86 -5.94
N SER A 27 -7.03 -11.56 -6.20
CA SER A 27 -7.56 -10.98 -7.44
C SER A 27 -6.44 -10.68 -8.43
N PRO A 28 -6.60 -10.92 -9.74
CA PRO A 28 -5.68 -10.36 -10.73
C PRO A 28 -5.64 -8.83 -10.63
N LEU A 29 -4.44 -8.22 -10.69
CA LEU A 29 -4.27 -6.77 -10.53
C LEU A 29 -5.12 -5.97 -11.54
N ILE A 30 -5.14 -6.40 -12.81
CA ILE A 30 -5.93 -5.73 -13.85
C ILE A 30 -7.42 -5.72 -13.48
N GLN A 31 -7.94 -6.86 -12.99
CA GLN A 31 -9.33 -6.98 -12.56
C GLN A 31 -9.63 -6.08 -11.34
N TYR A 32 -8.75 -6.11 -10.34
CA TYR A 32 -8.89 -5.29 -9.14
C TYR A 32 -8.87 -3.78 -9.48
N VAL A 33 -7.99 -3.37 -10.40
CA VAL A 33 -7.94 -1.99 -10.90
C VAL A 33 -9.26 -1.62 -11.59
N SER A 34 -9.78 -2.47 -12.47
CA SER A 34 -11.00 -2.14 -13.23
C SER A 34 -12.28 -2.20 -12.41
N GLU A 35 -12.37 -3.07 -11.39
CA GLU A 35 -13.63 -3.32 -10.66
C GLU A 35 -13.65 -2.69 -9.27
N ALA A 36 -12.54 -2.69 -8.53
CA ALA A 36 -12.48 -2.10 -7.18
C ALA A 36 -11.98 -0.66 -7.22
N ILE A 37 -10.86 -0.40 -7.92
CA ILE A 37 -10.31 0.97 -7.99
C ILE A 37 -11.15 1.81 -8.94
N GLN A 38 -11.46 1.33 -10.15
CA GLN A 38 -12.19 2.11 -11.16
C GLN A 38 -11.58 3.51 -11.38
N PRO A 39 -10.33 3.58 -11.88
CA PRO A 39 -9.73 4.86 -12.27
C PRO A 39 -10.64 5.55 -13.29
N LEU A 40 -10.85 6.87 -13.16
CA LEU A 40 -11.73 7.70 -14.01
C LEU A 40 -13.24 7.62 -13.76
N SER A 41 -13.76 6.73 -12.91
CA SER A 41 -15.20 6.72 -12.56
C SER A 41 -15.63 7.93 -11.74
N PHE A 42 -14.69 8.62 -11.08
CA PHE A 42 -14.95 9.81 -10.28
C PHE A 42 -14.38 11.06 -10.96
N GLY A 43 -15.25 11.91 -11.48
CA GLY A 43 -14.85 13.19 -12.12
C GLY A 43 -14.46 14.30 -11.13
N ASN A 44 -14.44 14.03 -9.83
CA ASN A 44 -14.11 15.01 -8.81
C ASN A 44 -12.69 14.78 -8.28
N SER A 45 -11.80 15.73 -8.54
CA SER A 45 -10.39 15.67 -8.14
C SER A 45 -10.18 15.57 -6.63
N ARG A 46 -11.15 15.94 -5.80
CA ARG A 46 -11.10 15.74 -4.33
C ARG A 46 -11.03 14.27 -3.94
N TYR A 47 -11.62 13.39 -4.74
CA TYR A 47 -11.67 11.95 -4.47
C TYR A 47 -10.66 11.16 -5.31
N ALA A 48 -9.76 11.84 -6.02
CA ALA A 48 -8.67 11.18 -6.73
C ALA A 48 -7.77 10.45 -5.72
N ARG A 49 -7.49 9.17 -5.99
CA ARG A 49 -6.77 8.30 -5.07
C ARG A 49 -5.27 8.38 -5.33
N LEU A 50 -4.53 8.35 -4.23
CA LEU A 50 -3.09 8.16 -4.22
C LEU A 50 -2.80 6.81 -3.55
N PHE A 51 -1.71 6.18 -3.96
CA PHE A 51 -1.31 4.86 -3.49
C PHE A 51 0.14 4.92 -3.00
N ARG A 52 0.35 4.72 -1.71
CA ARG A 52 1.69 4.49 -1.16
C ARG A 52 2.06 3.02 -1.36
N VAL A 53 3.11 2.76 -2.12
CA VAL A 53 3.65 1.42 -2.36
C VAL A 53 4.95 1.27 -1.58
N VAL A 54 4.95 0.35 -0.62
CA VAL A 54 6.09 0.05 0.25
C VAL A 54 6.50 -1.39 0.03
N HIS A 55 7.80 -1.63 -0.17
CA HIS A 55 8.33 -2.98 -0.25
C HIS A 55 8.11 -3.72 1.08
N ALA A 56 7.61 -4.96 1.03
CA ALA A 56 7.13 -5.67 2.22
C ALA A 56 8.17 -5.84 3.33
N PRO A 57 9.44 -6.23 3.06
CA PRO A 57 10.50 -6.24 4.08
C PRO A 57 10.70 -4.88 4.78
N VAL A 58 10.66 -3.77 4.03
CA VAL A 58 10.81 -2.43 4.59
C VAL A 58 9.62 -2.10 5.49
N PHE A 59 8.40 -2.41 5.03
CA PHE A 59 7.18 -2.21 5.82
C PHE A 59 7.22 -2.99 7.14
N LEU A 60 7.61 -4.26 7.11
CA LEU A 60 7.69 -5.12 8.30
C LEU A 60 8.72 -4.62 9.34
N GLN A 61 9.82 -4.01 8.89
CA GLN A 61 10.85 -3.45 9.77
C GLN A 61 10.45 -2.08 10.34
N SER A 62 9.72 -1.28 9.55
CA SER A 62 9.59 0.16 9.78
C SER A 62 8.22 0.60 10.29
N PHE A 63 7.16 -0.18 10.06
CA PHE A 63 5.80 0.20 10.42
C PHE A 63 5.55 0.04 11.92
N ALA A 64 4.88 1.02 12.52
CA ALA A 64 4.46 0.98 13.91
C ALA A 64 3.10 1.63 14.11
N SER A 65 2.30 1.04 14.99
CA SER A 65 1.00 1.60 15.39
C SER A 65 0.65 1.18 16.82
N ASP A 66 0.57 2.17 17.70
CA ASP A 66 0.08 2.03 19.08
C ASP A 66 -1.46 1.93 19.15
N ARG A 67 -2.14 2.02 17.99
CA ARG A 67 -3.60 1.97 17.82
C ARG A 67 -4.36 3.12 18.47
N SER A 68 -3.68 4.17 18.92
CA SER A 68 -4.30 5.34 19.57
C SER A 68 -5.37 6.00 18.71
N HIS A 69 -5.20 6.02 17.38
CA HIS A 69 -6.17 6.55 16.42
C HIS A 69 -7.52 5.82 16.40
N MET A 70 -7.61 4.60 16.95
CA MET A 70 -8.86 3.83 17.08
C MET A 70 -9.57 4.04 18.43
N LYS A 71 -9.12 5.03 19.22
CA LYS A 71 -9.79 5.44 20.45
C LYS A 71 -10.57 6.73 20.22
N ASP A 72 -11.75 6.81 20.83
CA ASP A 72 -12.52 8.05 20.91
C ASP A 72 -11.86 9.05 21.88
N PRO A 73 -12.34 10.32 21.95
CA PRO A 73 -11.81 11.32 22.88
C PRO A 73 -11.87 10.91 24.37
N GLU A 74 -12.79 10.01 24.73
CA GLU A 74 -12.95 9.45 26.07
C GLU A 74 -11.99 8.26 26.35
N GLY A 75 -11.29 7.76 25.33
CA GLY A 75 -10.33 6.67 25.42
C GLY A 75 -10.91 5.27 25.18
N ASN A 76 -12.19 5.15 24.82
CA ASN A 76 -12.83 3.88 24.47
C ASN A 76 -12.46 3.46 23.04
N TRP A 77 -12.48 2.15 22.79
CA TRP A 77 -12.24 1.61 21.45
C TRP A 77 -13.43 1.86 20.52
N ILE A 78 -13.19 2.53 19.39
CA ILE A 78 -14.16 2.70 18.29
C ILE A 78 -14.49 1.32 17.68
N GLN A 79 -13.46 0.47 17.57
CA GLN A 79 -13.57 -0.94 17.19
C GLN A 79 -12.58 -1.75 18.02
N LEU A 80 -12.96 -2.97 18.41
CA LEU A 80 -12.10 -3.83 19.21
C LEU A 80 -10.75 -4.07 18.50
N PRO A 81 -9.62 -3.83 19.18
CA PRO A 81 -8.31 -4.02 18.59
C PRO A 81 -8.02 -5.52 18.40
N PRO A 82 -7.08 -5.87 17.50
CA PRO A 82 -6.55 -7.21 17.44
C PRO A 82 -5.99 -7.69 18.79
N LYS A 83 -6.09 -9.00 19.07
CA LYS A 83 -5.69 -9.59 20.36
C LYS A 83 -4.19 -9.62 20.63
N TYR A 84 -3.36 -9.48 19.59
CA TYR A 84 -1.91 -9.42 19.73
C TYR A 84 -1.47 -8.01 20.14
N GLU A 85 -0.26 -7.88 20.68
CA GLU A 85 0.31 -6.59 21.09
C GLU A 85 0.44 -5.58 19.93
N PRO A 86 0.44 -4.27 20.18
CA PRO A 86 0.72 -3.27 19.16
C PRO A 86 2.02 -3.56 18.38
N ILE A 87 2.02 -3.20 17.09
CA ILE A 87 3.21 -3.39 16.25
C ILE A 87 4.18 -2.25 16.56
N VAL A 88 5.41 -2.61 16.91
CA VAL A 88 6.53 -1.69 17.17
C VAL A 88 7.59 -1.93 16.11
N ALA A 89 8.13 -0.86 15.53
CA ALA A 89 9.17 -0.93 14.53
C ALA A 89 10.49 -1.41 15.14
N GLU A 90 11.41 -1.90 14.30
CA GLU A 90 12.71 -2.41 14.72
C GLU A 90 13.58 -1.34 15.41
N ASP A 91 13.40 -0.07 15.04
CA ASP A 91 14.08 1.09 15.66
C ASP A 91 13.46 1.55 16.98
N GLY A 92 12.42 0.86 17.47
CA GLY A 92 11.69 1.20 18.68
C GLY A 92 10.58 2.23 18.50
N THR A 93 10.33 2.71 17.28
CA THR A 93 9.17 3.58 16.99
C THR A 93 7.88 2.84 17.35
N THR A 94 7.01 3.48 18.14
CA THR A 94 5.75 2.88 18.60
C THR A 94 4.54 3.32 17.78
N ASN A 95 4.61 4.45 17.09
CA ASN A 95 3.52 4.95 16.26
C ASN A 95 4.04 5.85 15.13
N ASN A 96 3.82 5.43 13.89
CA ASN A 96 4.09 6.24 12.69
C ASN A 96 3.01 6.06 11.61
N LEU A 97 1.84 5.54 11.98
CA LEU A 97 0.75 5.25 11.03
C LEU A 97 0.40 6.45 10.14
N ASN A 98 0.40 7.65 10.72
CA ASN A 98 0.07 8.87 9.99
C ASN A 98 1.05 9.17 8.84
N GLU A 99 2.32 8.80 8.96
CA GLU A 99 3.33 8.95 7.90
C GLU A 99 3.05 8.00 6.71
N TYR A 100 2.43 6.85 6.97
CA TYR A 100 1.99 5.92 5.93
C TYR A 100 0.68 6.37 5.25
N ILE A 101 -0.23 7.00 6.00
CA ILE A 101 -1.54 7.45 5.49
C ILE A 101 -1.42 8.77 4.71
N MET A 102 -0.66 9.73 5.25
CA MET A 102 -0.55 11.05 4.63
C MET A 102 0.15 10.96 3.28
N MET A 103 -0.53 11.47 2.26
CA MET A 103 -0.06 11.58 0.89
C MET A 103 -0.60 12.88 0.29
N SER A 104 0.18 13.50 -0.56
CA SER A 104 -0.19 14.64 -1.37
C SER A 104 0.22 14.42 -2.82
N VAL A 105 -0.36 15.20 -3.73
CA VAL A 105 0.02 15.15 -5.15
C VAL A 105 1.49 15.52 -5.35
N GLY A 106 2.07 16.35 -4.47
CA GLY A 106 3.48 16.71 -4.50
C GLY A 106 4.43 15.56 -4.14
N ASP A 107 3.92 14.50 -3.51
CA ASP A 107 4.70 13.31 -3.15
C ASP A 107 4.80 12.29 -4.29
N VAL A 108 4.03 12.48 -5.37
CA VAL A 108 4.07 11.58 -6.53
C VAL A 108 5.43 11.72 -7.20
N ALA A 109 6.28 10.71 -7.01
CA ALA A 109 7.65 10.73 -7.50
C ALA A 109 7.73 10.60 -9.04
N ASP A 110 8.87 10.96 -9.61
CA ASP A 110 9.11 10.72 -11.04
C ASP A 110 9.43 9.23 -11.29
N ARG A 111 9.02 8.71 -12.46
CA ARG A 111 9.06 7.25 -12.77
C ARG A 111 10.43 6.61 -12.55
N GLU A 112 11.52 7.29 -12.91
CA GLU A 112 12.89 6.76 -12.77
C GLU A 112 13.30 6.58 -11.31
N ARG A 113 12.90 7.51 -10.42
CA ARG A 113 13.23 7.43 -8.99
C ARG A 113 12.44 6.35 -8.29
N MET A 114 11.18 6.16 -8.68
CA MET A 114 10.27 5.22 -8.02
C MET A 114 10.81 3.78 -7.96
N ALA A 115 11.46 3.30 -9.02
CA ALA A 115 11.94 1.92 -9.10
C ALA A 115 13.05 1.60 -8.09
N ASN A 116 13.88 2.58 -7.75
CA ASN A 116 14.92 2.41 -6.73
C ASN A 116 14.36 2.70 -5.34
N ASP A 117 13.59 3.78 -5.21
CA ASP A 117 13.08 4.25 -3.92
C ASP A 117 12.10 3.26 -3.28
N VAL A 118 11.34 2.49 -4.07
CA VAL A 118 10.38 1.53 -3.53
C VAL A 118 11.03 0.47 -2.64
N TYR A 119 12.30 0.10 -2.89
CA TYR A 119 13.01 -0.95 -2.16
C TYR A 119 13.78 -0.44 -0.94
N CYS A 120 14.12 0.84 -0.90
CA CYS A 120 15.03 1.41 0.10
C CYS A 120 14.39 2.50 0.97
N ASN A 121 13.34 3.16 0.49
CA ASN A 121 12.67 4.22 1.23
C ASN A 121 11.71 3.61 2.27
N LYS A 122 11.85 4.03 3.54
CA LYS A 122 10.99 3.65 4.68
C LYS A 122 9.49 3.74 4.36
N HIS A 123 9.10 4.79 3.64
CA HIS A 123 7.72 5.08 3.27
C HIS A 123 7.41 4.71 1.81
N GLY A 124 8.35 4.06 1.13
CA GLY A 124 8.21 3.66 -0.28
C GLY A 124 7.98 4.86 -1.20
N VAL A 125 7.08 4.68 -2.17
CA VAL A 125 6.76 5.68 -3.21
C VAL A 125 5.27 5.96 -3.26
N VAL A 126 4.88 7.16 -3.68
CA VAL A 126 3.47 7.51 -3.89
C VAL A 126 3.15 7.52 -5.38
N LEU A 127 2.07 6.83 -5.75
CA LEU A 127 1.57 6.71 -7.11
C LEU A 127 0.19 7.36 -7.21
N ASN A 128 -0.16 7.86 -8.39
CA ASN A 128 -1.55 8.21 -8.72
C ASN A 128 -2.22 7.05 -9.48
N GLU A 129 -3.52 7.19 -9.72
CA GLU A 129 -4.34 6.21 -10.45
C GLU A 129 -3.84 5.86 -11.86
N THR A 130 -3.18 6.80 -12.54
CA THR A 130 -2.65 6.59 -13.89
C THR A 130 -1.39 5.74 -13.87
N ILE A 131 -0.53 5.92 -12.87
CA ILE A 131 0.76 5.23 -12.75
C ILE A 131 0.60 3.85 -12.10
N PHE A 132 -0.33 3.71 -11.15
CA PHE A 132 -0.48 2.50 -10.33
C PHE A 132 -0.58 1.18 -11.14
N PRO A 133 -1.40 1.05 -12.20
CA PRO A 133 -1.55 -0.21 -12.93
C PRO A 133 -0.28 -0.61 -13.69
N GLU A 134 0.53 0.36 -14.10
CA GLU A 134 1.73 0.15 -14.91
C GLU A 134 3.00 -0.01 -14.07
N PHE A 135 2.96 0.42 -12.80
CA PHE A 135 4.14 0.49 -11.95
C PHE A 135 4.78 -0.89 -11.71
N PHE A 136 3.97 -1.90 -11.39
CA PHE A 136 4.48 -3.24 -11.06
C PHE A 136 5.12 -3.97 -12.25
N ALA A 137 4.78 -3.57 -13.48
CA ALA A 137 5.43 -4.09 -14.68
C ALA A 137 6.86 -3.54 -14.88
N GLN A 138 7.16 -2.38 -14.30
CA GLN A 138 8.45 -1.68 -14.44
C GLN A 138 9.48 -2.08 -13.38
N LEU A 139 9.03 -2.73 -12.31
CA LEU A 139 9.92 -3.13 -11.23
C LEU A 139 10.87 -4.25 -11.69
N PRO A 140 12.18 -4.11 -11.43
CA PRO A 140 13.14 -5.14 -11.74
C PRO A 140 12.81 -6.41 -10.97
N ALA A 141 13.33 -7.54 -11.45
CA ALA A 141 13.26 -8.75 -10.67
C ALA A 141 13.99 -8.56 -9.33
N PRO A 142 13.38 -8.95 -8.19
CA PRO A 142 14.15 -9.04 -6.95
C PRO A 142 15.34 -9.96 -7.22
N HIS A 143 16.55 -9.51 -6.86
CA HIS A 143 17.72 -10.38 -6.86
C HIS A 143 17.45 -11.48 -5.82
N THR A 144 17.29 -12.72 -6.30
CA THR A 144 17.26 -13.93 -5.48
C THR A 144 18.53 -14.12 -4.69
#